data_AF-A0A357WX56-F1
#
_entry.id   AF-A0A357WX56-F1
#
_cell.length_a   1.000
_cell.length_b   1.000
_cell.length_c   1.000
_cell.angle_alpha   90.00
_cell.angle_beta   90.00
_cell.angle_gamma   90.00
#
_symmetry.space_group_name_H-M   'P 1'
#
loop_
_entity.id
_entity.type
_entity.pdbx_description
1 polymer ?
#
loop_
_entity_poly.entity_id
_entity_poly.type
_entity_poly.pdbx_seq_one_letter_code
_entity_poly.pdbx_strand_id
1 'polypeptide(L)'
;MPEGLEVYAADQPVMKAREIAFARYRLTFTGDIEKIPDFLAQDSIIAEKRSKKGVVRQIDLKTYLEKSDIHIDSEKTELEITLPCSSSETVNPMLIAAAYSDYVFKNNTKK
;
A
#
# COMPACT_ATOMS: atom_id res chain seq x y z
N MET A 1 9.75 12.31 -19.32
CA MET A 1 9.29 12.13 -17.93
C MET A 1 7.84 12.59 -17.88
N PRO A 2 6.89 11.83 -17.33
CA PRO A 2 5.49 12.28 -17.24
C PRO A 2 5.39 13.54 -16.36
N GLU A 3 4.41 14.39 -16.63
CA GLU A 3 4.08 15.52 -15.75
C GLU A 3 3.74 15.03 -14.35
N GLY A 4 4.34 15.66 -13.32
CA GLY A 4 4.11 15.34 -11.91
C GLY A 4 4.98 14.24 -11.30
N LEU A 5 5.91 13.64 -12.07
CA LEU A 5 6.94 12.74 -11.50
C LEU A 5 8.17 13.57 -11.10
N GLU A 6 8.49 13.60 -9.80
CA GLU A 6 9.71 14.23 -9.29
C GLU A 6 10.73 13.16 -8.87
N VAL A 7 11.98 13.30 -9.33
CA VAL A 7 13.10 12.44 -8.89
C VAL A 7 14.00 13.25 -7.99
N TYR A 8 14.05 12.88 -6.71
CA TYR A 8 14.84 13.59 -5.70
C TYR A 8 16.31 13.16 -5.67
N ALA A 9 16.57 11.86 -5.89
CA ALA A 9 17.91 11.29 -5.96
C ALA A 9 17.87 9.93 -6.66
N ALA A 10 18.99 9.54 -7.27
CA ALA A 10 19.19 8.20 -7.81
C ALA A 10 20.63 7.77 -7.50
N ASP A 11 20.79 6.59 -6.92
CA ASP A 11 22.11 5.98 -6.69
C ASP A 11 22.55 5.17 -7.91
N GLN A 12 23.84 4.87 -8.02
CA GLN A 12 24.36 4.03 -9.08
C GLN A 12 23.72 2.62 -9.01
N PRO A 13 23.21 2.08 -10.12
CA PRO A 13 22.60 0.77 -10.14
C PRO A 13 23.64 -0.32 -9.90
N VAL A 14 23.65 -0.88 -8.68
CA VAL A 14 24.56 -1.97 -8.30
C VAL A 14 24.10 -3.32 -8.88
N MET A 15 22.79 -3.52 -9.02
CA MET A 15 22.17 -4.75 -9.54
C MET A 15 21.35 -4.48 -10.80
N LYS A 16 21.07 -5.53 -11.58
CA LYS A 16 20.15 -5.40 -12.73
C LYS A 16 18.74 -5.11 -12.21
N ALA A 17 17.99 -4.23 -12.87
CA ALA A 17 16.62 -3.87 -12.47
C ALA A 17 15.68 -5.09 -12.30
N ARG A 18 15.95 -6.19 -13.01
CA ARG A 18 15.21 -7.45 -12.90
C ARG A 18 15.43 -8.22 -11.60
N GLU A 19 16.45 -7.85 -10.82
CA GLU A 19 16.82 -8.49 -9.54
C GLU A 19 16.20 -7.76 -8.34
N ILE A 20 15.50 -6.65 -8.57
CA ILE A 20 14.76 -5.95 -7.52
C ILE A 20 13.57 -6.81 -7.11
N ALA A 21 13.63 -7.34 -5.89
CA ALA A 21 12.58 -8.20 -5.33
C ALA A 21 11.50 -7.41 -4.57
N PHE A 22 11.90 -6.30 -3.92
CA PHE A 22 11.05 -5.55 -3.00
C PHE A 22 11.24 -4.03 -3.17
N ALA A 23 10.19 -3.29 -2.85
CA ALA A 23 10.21 -1.83 -2.77
C ALA A 23 9.59 -1.38 -1.44
N ARG A 24 10.23 -0.40 -0.80
CA ARG A 24 9.71 0.28 0.39
C ARG A 24 8.89 1.48 -0.06
N TYR A 25 7.67 1.59 0.46
CA TYR A 25 6.75 2.67 0.20
C TYR A 25 6.44 3.39 1.50
N ARG A 26 6.23 4.71 1.42
CA ARG A 26 5.65 5.51 2.49
C ARG A 26 4.29 6.01 2.00
N LEU A 27 3.24 5.61 2.70
CA LEU A 27 1.87 6.04 2.46
C LEU A 27 1.48 7.04 3.55
N THR A 28 0.99 8.20 3.15
CA THR A 28 0.52 9.23 4.07
C THR A 28 -0.98 9.38 3.95
N PHE A 29 -1.69 9.20 5.06
CA PHE A 29 -3.12 9.36 5.17
C PHE A 29 -3.42 10.62 5.97
N THR A 30 -4.27 11.49 5.43
CA THR A 30 -4.64 12.79 6.02
C THR A 30 -6.13 12.91 6.36
N GLY A 31 -6.92 11.86 6.13
CA GLY A 31 -8.37 11.83 6.36
C GLY A 31 -8.80 10.59 7.12
N ASP A 32 -9.77 10.77 8.03
CA ASP A 32 -10.32 9.74 8.91
C ASP A 32 -9.23 8.97 9.70
N ILE A 33 -8.10 9.63 10.01
CA ILE A 33 -6.89 9.00 10.59
C ILE A 33 -7.17 8.19 11.86
N GLU A 34 -8.20 8.56 12.62
CA GLU A 34 -8.67 7.85 13.80
C GLU A 34 -9.16 6.43 13.52
N LYS A 35 -9.52 6.13 12.26
CA LYS A 35 -9.99 4.81 11.82
C LYS A 35 -8.86 3.89 11.33
N ILE A 36 -7.64 4.41 11.18
CA ILE A 36 -6.51 3.62 10.70
C ILE A 36 -6.13 2.50 11.68
N PRO A 37 -6.06 2.73 13.01
CA PRO A 37 -5.81 1.65 13.96
C PRO A 37 -6.82 0.49 13.81
N ASP A 38 -8.11 0.82 13.69
CA ASP A 38 -9.17 -0.18 13.53
C ASP A 38 -9.09 -0.90 12.18
N PHE A 39 -8.73 -0.17 11.11
CA PHE A 39 -8.47 -0.77 9.80
C PHE A 39 -7.34 -1.79 9.88
N LEU A 40 -6.23 -1.42 10.53
CA LEU A 40 -5.05 -2.27 10.69
C LEU A 40 -5.29 -3.43 11.67
N ALA A 41 -6.26 -3.31 12.58
CA ALA A 41 -6.62 -4.36 13.53
C ALA A 41 -7.43 -5.51 12.90
N GLN A 42 -7.95 -5.35 11.67
CA GLN A 42 -8.69 -6.42 10.99
C GLN A 42 -7.85 -7.69 10.84
N ASP A 43 -8.48 -8.86 11.03
CA ASP A 43 -7.80 -10.16 10.88
C ASP A 43 -7.40 -10.45 9.42
N SER A 44 -8.12 -9.89 8.45
CA SER A 44 -7.83 -10.06 7.02
C SER A 44 -8.28 -8.83 6.23
N ILE A 45 -7.43 -8.38 5.30
CA ILE A 45 -7.70 -7.21 4.45
C ILE A 45 -7.59 -7.66 2.99
N ILE A 46 -8.70 -8.13 2.44
CA ILE A 46 -8.74 -8.68 1.09
C ILE A 46 -8.87 -7.56 0.05
N ALA A 47 -7.88 -7.47 -0.84
CA ALA A 47 -7.92 -6.57 -2.00
C ALA A 47 -7.97 -7.35 -3.32
N GLU A 48 -8.65 -6.78 -4.30
CA GLU A 48 -8.74 -7.34 -5.65
C GLU A 48 -7.61 -6.82 -6.53
N LYS A 49 -6.67 -7.71 -6.87
CA LYS A 49 -5.60 -7.43 -7.82
C LYS A 49 -5.99 -7.92 -9.20
N ARG A 50 -6.22 -6.98 -10.13
CA ARG A 50 -6.46 -7.29 -11.55
C ARG A 50 -5.14 -7.48 -12.29
N SER A 51 -5.01 -8.62 -12.97
CA SER A 51 -3.90 -8.88 -13.87
C SER A 51 -4.16 -8.32 -15.28
N LYS A 52 -3.08 -8.20 -16.08
CA LYS A 52 -3.13 -7.77 -17.48
C LYS A 52 -4.03 -8.64 -18.38
N LYS A 53 -4.39 -9.85 -17.96
CA LYS A 53 -5.30 -10.77 -18.67
C LYS A 53 -6.74 -10.75 -18.13
N GLY A 54 -7.11 -9.76 -17.31
CA GLY A 54 -8.47 -9.65 -16.73
C GLY A 54 -8.75 -10.62 -15.57
N VAL A 55 -7.81 -11.51 -15.22
CA VAL A 55 -7.93 -12.37 -14.05
C VAL A 55 -7.84 -11.51 -12.80
N VAL A 56 -8.91 -11.51 -12.01
CA VAL A 56 -8.96 -10.94 -10.66
C VAL A 56 -8.40 -11.97 -9.70
N ARG A 57 -7.41 -11.59 -8.90
CA ARG A 57 -6.92 -12.40 -7.78
C ARG A 57 -7.15 -11.65 -6.49
N GLN A 58 -7.64 -12.35 -5.49
CA GLN A 58 -7.69 -11.80 -4.14
C GLN A 58 -6.31 -11.94 -3.51
N ILE A 59 -5.86 -10.87 -2.87
CA ILE A 59 -4.64 -10.83 -2.09
C ILE A 59 -4.98 -10.35 -0.69
N ASP A 60 -4.45 -11.03 0.33
CA ASP A 60 -4.57 -10.57 1.70
C ASP A 60 -3.43 -9.58 2.00
N LEU A 61 -3.80 -8.31 2.16
CA LEU A 61 -2.87 -7.23 2.46
C LEU A 61 -2.39 -7.27 3.92
N LYS A 62 -3.12 -7.97 4.81
CA LYS A 62 -2.77 -8.04 6.24
C LYS A 62 -1.35 -8.55 6.46
N THR A 63 -0.97 -9.60 5.73
CA THR A 63 0.37 -10.22 5.80
C THR A 63 1.52 -9.25 5.54
N TYR A 64 1.29 -8.22 4.71
CA TYR A 64 2.27 -7.19 4.41
C TYR A 64 2.23 -6.06 5.45
N LEU A 65 1.04 -5.73 5.94
CA LEU A 65 0.83 -4.69 6.96
C LEU A 65 1.36 -5.11 8.34
N GLU A 66 1.39 -6.41 8.66
CA GLU A 66 2.03 -6.89 9.90
C GLU A 66 3.53 -6.57 9.98
N LYS A 67 4.20 -6.39 8.83
CA LYS A 67 5.62 -6.04 8.75
C LYS A 67 5.85 -4.55 8.48
N SER A 68 4.81 -3.74 8.59
CA SER A 68 4.87 -2.31 8.32
C SER A 68 5.09 -1.50 9.59
N ASP A 69 5.79 -0.38 9.44
CA ASP A 69 5.96 0.60 10.51
C ASP A 69 4.88 1.68 10.37
N ILE A 70 4.13 1.93 11.45
CA ILE A 70 3.06 2.93 11.46
C ILE A 70 3.41 4.04 12.43
N HIS A 71 3.38 5.27 11.94
CA HIS A 71 3.56 6.49 12.73
C HIS A 71 2.28 7.30 12.66
N ILE A 72 1.62 7.44 13.82
CA ILE A 72 0.37 8.19 13.94
C ILE A 72 0.69 9.54 14.58
N ASP A 73 0.32 10.61 13.92
CA ASP A 73 0.33 11.98 14.43
C ASP A 73 -1.11 12.51 14.50
N SER A 74 -1.28 13.66 15.14
CA SER A 74 -2.53 14.43 15.27
C SER A 74 -3.14 14.87 13.94
N GLU A 75 -2.34 15.07 12.89
CA GLU A 75 -2.81 15.56 11.58
C GLU A 75 -2.72 14.52 10.46
N LYS A 76 -1.87 13.50 10.61
CA LYS A 76 -1.61 12.51 9.56
C LYS A 76 -1.15 11.19 10.16
N THR A 77 -1.35 10.11 9.39
CA THR A 77 -0.74 8.82 9.67
C THR A 77 0.19 8.42 8.53
N GLU A 78 1.41 8.06 8.86
CA GLU A 78 2.42 7.57 7.92
C GLU A 78 2.60 6.07 8.10
N LEU A 79 2.45 5.34 7.01
CA LEU A 79 2.61 3.90 6.93
C LEU A 79 3.81 3.60 6.04
N GLU A 80 4.85 3.01 6.61
CA GLU A 80 5.99 2.51 5.85
C GLU A 80 5.89 1.00 5.67
N ILE A 81 5.85 0.56 4.41
CA ILE A 81 5.63 -0.84 4.07
C ILE A 81 6.58 -1.29 2.98
N THR A 82 7.04 -2.53 3.07
CA THR A 82 7.85 -3.18 2.03
C THR A 82 6.98 -4.18 1.28
N LEU A 83 6.82 -3.97 -0.02
CA LEU A 83 6.00 -4.80 -0.90
C LEU A 83 6.86 -5.46 -1.97
N PRO A 84 6.52 -6.69 -2.40
CA PRO A 84 7.21 -7.33 -3.50
C PRO A 84 6.96 -6.53 -4.79
N CYS A 85 8.00 -6.27 -5.57
CA CYS A 85 7.95 -5.56 -6.85
C CYS A 85 8.72 -6.29 -7.97
N SER A 86 8.93 -7.59 -7.77
CA SER A 86 9.60 -8.48 -8.72
C SER A 86 8.74 -8.78 -9.96
N SER A 87 9.39 -9.30 -11.01
CA SER A 87 8.70 -9.72 -12.24
C SER A 87 7.70 -10.88 -12.04
N SER A 88 7.92 -11.73 -11.03
CA SER A 88 7.00 -12.82 -10.67
C SER A 88 5.84 -12.36 -9.80
N GLU A 89 6.09 -11.40 -8.91
CA GLU A 89 5.13 -10.89 -7.96
C GLU A 89 5.37 -9.41 -7.67
N THR A 90 4.38 -8.59 -8.04
CA THR A 90 4.35 -7.14 -7.77
C THR A 90 3.07 -6.77 -7.03
N VAL A 91 3.13 -6.16 -5.85
CA VAL A 91 1.95 -5.65 -5.14
C VAL A 91 1.96 -4.12 -5.24
N ASN A 92 0.84 -3.55 -5.72
CA ASN A 92 0.69 -2.12 -5.86
C ASN A 92 0.30 -1.51 -4.50
N PRO A 93 1.05 -0.54 -3.95
CA PRO A 93 0.71 0.12 -2.69
C PRO A 93 -0.66 0.81 -2.70
N MET A 94 -1.17 1.20 -3.88
CA MET A 94 -2.51 1.77 -4.02
C MET A 94 -3.63 0.81 -3.62
N LEU A 95 -3.38 -0.50 -3.60
CA LEU A 95 -4.35 -1.49 -3.11
C LEU A 95 -4.66 -1.28 -1.61
N ILE A 96 -3.68 -0.82 -0.83
CA ILE A 96 -3.85 -0.52 0.60
C ILE A 96 -4.70 0.74 0.76
N ALA A 97 -4.39 1.79 -0.02
CA ALA A 97 -5.16 3.02 0.00
C ALA A 97 -6.62 2.79 -0.44
N ALA A 98 -6.85 1.96 -1.46
CA ALA A 98 -8.19 1.58 -1.90
C ALA A 98 -8.95 0.78 -0.83
N ALA A 99 -8.30 -0.22 -0.22
CA ALA A 99 -8.90 -1.02 0.85
C ALA A 99 -9.28 -0.16 2.07
N TYR A 100 -8.44 0.82 2.42
CA TYR A 100 -8.74 1.79 3.47
C TYR A 100 -9.92 2.70 3.12
N SER A 101 -9.93 3.24 1.90
CA SER A 101 -11.06 4.06 1.41
C SER A 101 -12.38 3.29 1.47
N ASP A 102 -12.39 2.03 1.04
CA ASP A 102 -13.57 1.15 1.11
C ASP A 102 -14.00 0.87 2.55
N TYR A 103 -13.04 0.69 3.47
CA TYR A 103 -13.31 0.51 4.89
C TYR A 103 -13.98 1.74 5.50
N VAL A 104 -13.42 2.93 5.26
CA VAL A 104 -13.98 4.20 5.73
C VAL A 104 -15.38 4.42 5.15
N PHE A 105 -15.57 4.17 3.86
CA PHE A 105 -16.87 4.30 3.21
C PHE A 105 -17.94 3.39 3.84
N LYS A 106 -17.60 2.12 4.07
CA LYS A 106 -18.50 1.13 4.71
C LYS A 106 -18.83 1.49 6.15
N ASN A 107 -17.89 2.05 6.91
CA ASN A 107 -18.12 2.46 8.29
C ASN A 107 -18.90 3.79 8.39
N ASN A 108 -18.80 4.67 7.39
CA ASN A 108 -19.56 5.91 7.35
C ASN A 108 -21.02 5.70 6.88
N THR A 109 -21.29 4.68 6.06
CA THR A 109 -22.65 4.37 5.55
C THR A 109 -23.48 3.49 6.49
N LYS A 110 -22.88 2.96 7.56
CA LYS A 110 -23.58 2.19 8.60
C LYS A 110 -24.09 3.06 9.77
N LYS A 111 -24.05 4.38 9.64
CA LYS A 111 -24.57 5.37 10.59
C LYS A 111 -25.88 5.95 10.07
#